data_AF-A0AAU4IMH9-F1
#
_entry.id   AF-A0AAU4IMH9-F1
#
_cell.length_a   1.000
_cell.length_b   1.000
_cell.length_c   1.000
_cell.angle_alpha   90.00
_cell.angle_beta   90.00
_cell.angle_gamma   90.00
#
_symmetry.space_group_name_H-M   'P 1'
#
loop_
_entity.id
_entity.type
_entity.pdbx_description
1 polymer ?
#
loop_
_entity_poly.entity_id
_entity_poly.type
_entity_poly.pdbx_seq_one_letter_code
_entity_poly.pdbx_strand_id
1 'polypeptide(L)' 'MDDEDFLGVLLDAVTETRLKLLTGDEARAVMMLLGALEDETRSEEVRAAAGEMRCRLGSRLALPAAPAGPAPAVGL' A
#
# COMPACT_ATOMS: atom_id res chain seq x y z
N MET A 1 -17.08 -11.89 -0.39
CA MET A 1 -16.04 -11.17 -1.13
C MET A 1 -14.96 -12.19 -1.31
N ASP A 2 -14.79 -12.67 -2.52
CA ASP A 2 -13.79 -13.69 -2.81
C ASP A 2 -12.39 -13.05 -2.79
N ASP A 3 -11.34 -13.85 -2.62
CA ASP A 3 -9.95 -13.35 -2.46
C ASP A 3 -9.54 -12.44 -3.65
N GLU A 4 -10.02 -12.74 -4.86
CA GLU A 4 -9.81 -11.95 -6.08
C GLU A 4 -10.49 -10.57 -6.02
N ASP A 5 -11.73 -10.49 -5.53
CA ASP A 5 -12.45 -9.22 -5.38
C ASP A 5 -11.72 -8.31 -4.38
N PHE A 6 -11.25 -8.88 -3.27
CA PHE A 6 -10.51 -8.14 -2.25
C PHE A 6 -9.21 -7.57 -2.81
N LEU A 7 -8.50 -8.35 -3.61
CA LEU A 7 -7.28 -7.93 -4.27
C LEU A 7 -7.52 -6.81 -5.29
N GLY A 8 -8.60 -6.91 -6.08
CA GLY A 8 -9.00 -5.89 -7.04
C GLY A 8 -9.28 -4.54 -6.38
N VAL A 9 -10.06 -4.53 -5.30
CA VAL A 9 -10.34 -3.31 -4.53
C VAL A 9 -9.09 -2.73 -3.88
N LEU A 10 -8.20 -3.59 -3.37
CA LEU A 10 -6.95 -3.14 -2.74
C LEU A 10 -5.97 -2.58 -3.78
N LEU A 11 -5.89 -3.18 -4.98
CA LEU A 11 -5.10 -2.68 -6.11
C LEU A 11 -5.57 -1.29 -6.53
N ASP A 12 -6.88 -1.11 -6.69
CA ASP A 12 -7.46 0.17 -7.09
C ASP A 12 -7.14 1.25 -6.02
N ALA A 13 -7.29 0.91 -4.74
CA ALA A 13 -6.97 1.80 -3.63
C ALA A 13 -5.47 2.17 -3.53
N VAL A 14 -4.55 1.25 -3.85
CA VAL A 14 -3.10 1.53 -3.91
C VAL A 14 -2.76 2.40 -5.11
N THR A 15 -3.39 2.14 -6.26
CA THR A 15 -3.13 2.82 -7.54
C THR A 15 -3.64 4.27 -7.52
N GLU A 16 -4.80 4.51 -6.93
CA GLU A 16 -5.37 5.87 -6.81
C GLU A 16 -4.78 6.69 -5.65
N THR A 17 -3.71 6.23 -4.98
CA THR A 17 -3.14 6.90 -3.79
C THR A 17 -4.13 7.06 -2.63
N ARG A 18 -5.24 6.30 -2.62
CA ARG A 18 -6.29 6.37 -1.59
C ARG A 18 -5.87 5.71 -0.28
N LEU A 19 -4.90 4.80 -0.33
CA LEU A 19 -4.24 4.27 0.86
C LEU A 19 -3.31 5.33 1.48
N LYS A 20 -3.86 6.02 2.49
CA LYS A 20 -3.10 6.77 3.49
C LYS A 20 -2.75 5.83 4.63
N LEU A 21 -1.51 5.35 4.63
CA LEU A 21 -0.94 4.70 5.80
C LEU A 21 -0.63 5.80 6.82
N LEU A 22 -1.28 5.76 7.97
CA LEU A 22 -1.19 6.76 9.03
C LEU A 22 0.12 6.61 9.81
N THR A 23 0.69 5.40 9.85
CA THR A 23 1.94 5.10 10.55
C THR A 23 2.87 4.17 9.77
N GLY A 24 4.16 4.19 10.12
CA GLY A 24 5.15 3.24 9.58
C GLY A 24 4.87 1.79 9.97
N ASP A 25 4.18 1.55 11.09
CA ASP A 25 3.80 0.20 11.52
C ASP A 25 2.65 -0.37 10.71
N GLU A 26 1.65 0.45 10.36
CA GLU A 26 0.60 0.05 9.41
C GLU A 26 1.20 -0.29 8.05
N ALA A 27 2.17 0.49 7.59
CA ALA A 27 2.89 0.22 6.36
C ALA A 27 3.61 -1.13 6.40
N ARG A 28 4.29 -1.43 7.51
CA ARG A 28 4.98 -2.70 7.71
C ARG A 28 3.99 -3.87 7.79
N ALA A 29 2.85 -3.71 8.45
CA ALA A 29 1.79 -4.73 8.51
C ALA A 29 1.24 -5.05 7.12
N VAL A 30 0.95 -4.03 6.31
CA VAL A 30 0.49 -4.22 4.92
C VAL A 30 1.56 -4.90 4.06
N MET A 31 2.84 -4.52 4.21
CA MET A 31 3.94 -5.19 3.50
C MET A 31 4.06 -6.68 3.86
N MET A 32 3.83 -7.06 5.12
CA MET A 32 3.83 -8.47 5.55
C MET A 32 2.62 -9.23 4.98
N LEU A 33 1.44 -8.64 4.99
CA LEU A 33 0.23 -9.25 4.43
C LEU A 33 0.37 -9.51 2.93
N LEU A 34 0.92 -8.54 2.18
CA LEU A 34 1.24 -8.72 0.76
C LEU A 34 2.27 -9.83 0.55
N GLY A 35 3.30 -9.92 1.40
CA GLY A 35 4.25 -11.03 1.36
C GLY A 35 3.62 -12.41 1.61
N ALA A 36 2.59 -12.50 2.45
CA ALA A 36 1.86 -13.75 2.67
C ALA A 36 1.00 -14.16 1.46
N LEU A 37 0.57 -13.19 0.64
CA LEU A 37 -0.15 -13.44 -0.61
C LEU A 37 0.77 -13.84 -1.77
N GLU A 38 2.08 -13.63 -1.62
CA GLU A 38 3.10 -14.08 -2.57
C GLU A 38 3.45 -15.59 -2.44
N ASP A 39 2.72 -16.34 -1.61
CA ASP A 39 2.95 -17.78 -1.41
C ASP A 39 2.62 -18.61 -2.67
N GLU A 40 3.41 -19.65 -2.94
CA GLU A 40 3.27 -20.51 -4.14
C GLU A 40 1.97 -21.32 -4.16
N THR A 41 1.29 -21.48 -3.01
CA THR A 41 -0.02 -22.11 -2.92
C THR A 41 -1.16 -21.24 -3.45
N ARG A 42 -0.90 -19.94 -3.72
CA ARG A 42 -1.87 -19.00 -4.29
C ARG A 42 -1.81 -19.00 -5.81
N SER A 43 -2.92 -18.55 -6.42
CA SER A 43 -3.01 -18.29 -7.86
C SER A 43 -1.86 -17.38 -8.31
N GLU A 44 -1.34 -17.61 -9.52
CA GLU A 44 -0.31 -16.77 -10.13
C GLU A 44 -0.75 -15.30 -10.22
N GLU A 45 -2.02 -15.06 -10.52
CA GLU A 45 -2.60 -13.71 -10.60
C GLU A 45 -2.52 -13.00 -9.25
N VAL A 46 -2.85 -13.71 -8.16
CA VAL A 46 -2.79 -13.19 -6.79
C VAL A 46 -1.35 -12.87 -6.40
N ARG A 47 -0.42 -13.77 -6.73
CA ARG A 47 1.01 -13.60 -6.45
C ARG A 47 1.59 -12.40 -7.17
N ALA A 48 1.27 -12.26 -8.45
CA ALA A 48 1.75 -11.17 -9.30
C ALA A 48 1.23 -9.82 -8.81
N ALA A 49 -0.07 -9.74 -8.53
CA ALA A 49 -0.69 -8.53 -7.99
C ALA A 49 -0.11 -8.14 -6.62
N ALA A 50 0.06 -9.10 -5.70
CA ALA A 50 0.66 -8.84 -4.39
C ALA A 50 2.09 -8.30 -4.51
N GLY A 51 2.92 -8.91 -5.37
CA GLY A 51 4.29 -8.47 -5.62
C GLY A 51 4.36 -7.05 -6.22
N GLU A 52 3.48 -6.75 -7.18
CA GLU A 52 3.37 -5.42 -7.78
C GLU A 52 3.00 -4.36 -6.73
N MET A 53 2.00 -4.64 -5.89
CA MET A 53 1.58 -3.74 -4.82
C MET A 53 2.69 -3.50 -3.80
N ARG A 54 3.41 -4.55 -3.41
CA ARG A 54 4.52 -4.46 -2.45
C ARG A 54 5.66 -3.61 -3.00
N CYS A 55 5.96 -3.73 -4.29
CA CYS A 55 6.94 -2.90 -4.99
C CYS A 55 6.53 -1.42 -5.02
N ARG A 56 5.27 -1.13 -5.38
CA ARG A 56 4.73 0.24 -5.40
C ARG A 56 4.71 0.87 -4.01
N LEU A 57 4.26 0.13 -3.00
CA LEU A 57 4.20 0.61 -1.61
C LEU A 57 5.61 0.84 -1.05
N GLY A 58 6.53 -0.10 -1.26
CA GLY A 58 7.93 0.02 -0.86
C GLY A 58 8.62 1.24 -1.48
N SER A 59 8.39 1.49 -2.77
CA SER A 59 8.93 2.68 -3.46
C SER A 59 8.40 3.99 -2.86
N ARG A 60 7.12 4.04 -2.49
CA ARG A 60 6.50 5.21 -1.83
C ARG A 60 7.01 5.43 -0.41
N LEU A 61 7.28 4.36 0.34
CA LEU A 61 7.79 4.42 1.71
C LEU A 61 9.30 4.74 1.78
N ALA A 62 10.05 4.37 0.74
CA ALA A 62 11.47 4.71 0.61
C ALA A 62 11.69 6.19 0.22
N LEU A 63 10.67 6.87 -0.30
CA LEU A 63 10.70 8.32 -0.45
C LEU A 63 10.70 8.97 0.94
N PRO A 64 11.60 9.93 1.22
CA PRO A 64 11.50 10.70 2.46
C PRO A 64 10.09 11.30 2.52
N ALA A 65 9.37 11.02 3.61
CA ALA A 65 8.05 11.59 3.85
C ALA A 65 8.18 13.11 3.65
N ALA A 66 7.54 13.64 2.61
CA ALA A 66 7.57 15.07 2.35
C ALA A 66 7.18 15.78 3.65
N PRO A 67 7.95 16.78 4.12
CA PRO A 67 7.60 17.48 5.33
C PRO A 67 6.19 18.01 5.12
N ALA A 68 5.26 17.62 6.00
CA ALA A 68 3.92 18.19 6.01
C ALA A 68 4.11 19.71 6.02
N GLY A 69 3.77 20.35 4.91
CA GLY A 69 4.02 21.78 4.72
C GLY A 69 3.43 22.57 5.88
N PRO A 70 4.08 23.67 6.30
CA PRO A 70 3.60 24.45 7.45
C PRO A 70 2.14 24.84 7.21
N ALA A 71 1.31 24.58 8.22
CA ALA A 71 -0.08 25.02 8.24
C ALA A 71 -0.15 26.52 7.89
N PRO A 72 -1.12 26.96 7.06
CA PRO A 72 -1.22 28.37 6.71
C PRO A 72 -1.36 29.20 7.98
N ALA A 73 -0.39 30.09 8.20
CA ALA A 73 -0.44 31.07 9.27
C ALA A 73 -1.68 31.95 9.05
N VAL A 74 -2.71 31.73 9.86
CA VAL A 74 -3.84 32.65 9.97
C VAL A 74 -3.28 33.93 10.61
N GLY A 75 -3.40 35.02 9.85
CA GLY A 75 -2.84 36.32 10.19
C GLY A 75 -3.39 36.93 11.47
N LEU A 76 -2.59 37.85 12.01
CA LEU A 76 -2.96 38.88 12.99
C LEU A 76 -2.71 40.24 12.36
#